data_AF-A0AAD7X581-F1
#
_entry.id   AF-A0AAD7X581-F1
#
_cell.length_a   1.000
_cell.length_b   1.000
_cell.length_c   1.000
_cell.angle_alpha   90.00
_cell.angle_beta   90.00
_cell.angle_gamma   90.00
#
_symmetry.space_group_name_H-M   'P 1'
#
loop_
_entity.id
_entity.type
_entity.pdbx_description
1 polymer ?
#
loop_
_entity_poly.entity_id
_entity_poly.type
_entity_poly.pdbx_seq_one_letter_code
_entity_poly.pdbx_strand_id
1 'polypeptide(L)'
;MLSALTSLFARPTYPSAVIMIGTSHAFALAHLVPESGEPESFTATTSGPAPAPDDEKPLRAYSAREVSRERIGSVTMRDSEGGGGGESVAWSRLKMVEDVSKRARELWKLAGIPCMGSDSSAPSSGKDDADGTGQRSADEERDEIVRRIVDEALRPAALEAMEAMEAQLRAHVHSTTKTTADCCRMETFPVFVVFVSRSEPGPIVGDSPRTIQHWC
;
A
#
# COMPACT_ATOMS: atom_id res chain seq x y z
N MET A 1 8.66 -36.55 8.22
CA MET A 1 8.41 -35.98 9.57
C MET A 1 9.34 -34.80 9.94
N LEU A 2 10.19 -34.29 9.05
CA LEU A 2 11.11 -33.18 9.37
C LEU A 2 10.53 -31.77 9.10
N SER A 3 9.47 -31.63 8.29
CA SER A 3 8.85 -30.33 7.99
C SER A 3 8.19 -29.64 9.19
N ALA A 4 7.88 -30.39 10.25
CA ALA A 4 7.30 -29.83 11.47
C ALA A 4 8.33 -29.06 12.31
N LEU A 5 9.63 -29.38 12.21
CA LEU A 5 10.67 -28.71 13.01
C LEU A 5 11.15 -27.40 12.39
N THR A 6 10.98 -27.19 11.09
CA THR A 6 11.33 -25.92 10.43
C THR A 6 10.39 -24.78 10.81
N SER A 7 9.17 -25.07 11.26
CA SER A 7 8.19 -24.07 11.71
C SER A 7 8.60 -23.37 13.02
N LEU A 8 9.32 -24.05 13.91
CA LEU A 8 9.69 -23.49 15.22
C LEU A 8 10.71 -22.34 15.15
N PHE A 9 11.42 -22.19 14.02
CA PHE A 9 12.39 -21.12 13.80
C PHE A 9 11.90 -20.06 12.80
N ALA A 10 10.70 -20.22 12.26
CA ALA A 10 10.10 -19.20 11.42
C ALA A 10 9.75 -18.00 12.31
N ARG A 11 10.32 -16.84 12.00
CA ARG A 11 9.92 -15.59 12.66
C ARG A 11 8.46 -15.31 12.29
N PRO A 12 7.62 -14.87 13.24
CA PRO A 12 6.25 -14.47 12.93
C PRO A 12 6.27 -13.39 11.84
N THR A 13 5.42 -13.58 10.84
CA THR A 13 5.21 -12.62 9.75
C THR A 13 3.87 -11.94 9.93
N TYR A 14 3.84 -10.62 9.71
CA TYR A 14 2.63 -9.81 9.80
C TYR A 14 2.23 -9.37 8.40
N PRO A 15 1.31 -10.11 7.74
CA PRO A 15 0.88 -9.75 6.39
C PRO A 15 0.21 -8.38 6.39
N SER A 16 0.32 -7.67 5.28
CA SER A 16 -0.37 -6.41 5.02
C SER A 16 -0.48 -6.17 3.52
N ALA A 17 -1.20 -5.11 3.14
CA ALA A 17 -1.33 -4.66 1.77
C ALA A 17 -1.25 -3.13 1.69
N VAL A 18 -0.67 -2.63 0.60
CA VAL A 18 -0.58 -1.20 0.32
C VAL A 18 -1.07 -0.90 -1.10
N ILE A 19 -1.61 0.30 -1.30
CA ILE A 19 -1.82 0.85 -2.64
C ILE A 19 -0.57 1.62 -3.04
N MET A 20 0.02 1.27 -4.17
CA MET A 20 1.21 1.91 -4.73
C MET A 20 0.87 2.67 -6.00
N ILE A 21 1.24 3.95 -6.03
CA ILE A 21 1.05 4.84 -7.17
C ILE A 21 2.40 5.38 -7.61
N GLY A 22 2.85 4.99 -8.80
CA GLY A 22 4.12 5.47 -9.35
C GLY A 22 4.92 4.39 -10.05
N THR A 23 6.19 4.69 -10.29
CA THR A 23 7.14 3.78 -10.92
C THR A 23 8.14 3.27 -9.89
N SER A 24 9.01 2.35 -10.29
CA SER A 24 10.08 1.80 -9.43
C SER A 24 11.04 2.86 -8.83
N HIS A 25 11.06 4.07 -9.39
CA HIS A 25 11.91 5.18 -8.93
C HIS A 25 11.29 6.10 -7.91
N ALA A 26 10.00 6.35 -8.07
CA ALA A 26 9.29 7.31 -7.27
C ALA A 26 7.86 6.82 -7.18
N PHE A 27 7.44 6.51 -5.96
CA PHE A 27 6.10 6.03 -5.70
C PHE A 27 5.57 6.62 -4.40
N ALA A 28 4.25 6.74 -4.35
CA ALA A 28 3.50 7.09 -3.16
C ALA A 28 2.73 5.84 -2.71
N LEU A 29 2.68 5.61 -1.40
CA LEU A 29 2.02 4.46 -0.79
C LEU A 29 0.89 4.91 0.12
N ALA A 30 -0.29 4.29 -0.02
CA ALA A 30 -1.35 4.29 0.99
C ALA A 30 -1.36 2.92 1.68
N HIS A 31 -1.24 2.92 3.00
CA HIS A 31 -1.27 1.74 3.84
C HIS A 31 -2.38 1.90 4.88
N LEU A 32 -3.14 0.83 5.12
CA LEU A 32 -4.11 0.77 6.20
C LEU A 32 -3.63 -0.28 7.18
N VAL A 33 -3.20 0.15 8.37
CA VAL A 33 -2.52 -0.72 9.33
C VAL A 33 -3.50 -1.78 9.83
N PRO A 34 -3.29 -3.09 9.56
CA PRO A 34 -4.28 -4.12 9.90
C PRO A 34 -4.61 -4.21 11.40
N GLU A 35 -3.67 -3.82 12.25
CA GLU A 35 -3.79 -3.89 13.71
C GLU A 35 -4.61 -2.75 14.32
N SER A 36 -4.70 -1.60 13.65
CA SER A 36 -5.37 -0.41 14.21
C SER A 36 -6.44 0.19 13.30
N GLY A 37 -6.43 -0.14 12.00
CA GLY A 37 -7.23 0.55 10.99
C GLY A 37 -6.82 2.00 10.78
N GLU A 38 -5.67 2.43 11.31
CA GLU A 38 -5.15 3.77 11.07
C GLU A 38 -4.49 3.86 9.68
N PRO A 39 -4.80 4.90 8.90
CA PRO A 39 -4.17 5.12 7.61
C PRO A 39 -2.76 5.67 7.78
N GLU A 40 -1.89 5.26 6.88
CA GLU A 40 -0.51 5.69 6.78
C GLU A 40 -0.22 5.99 5.31
N SER A 41 0.40 7.14 5.04
CA SER A 41 0.76 7.56 3.69
C SER A 41 2.19 8.08 3.66
N PHE A 42 2.97 7.65 2.68
CA PHE A 42 4.33 8.13 2.50
C PHE A 42 4.77 8.04 1.05
N THR A 43 5.83 8.78 0.74
CA THR A 43 6.51 8.71 -0.56
C THR A 43 7.87 8.07 -0.36
N ALA A 44 8.31 7.31 -1.36
CA ALA A 44 9.66 6.79 -1.37
C ALA A 44 10.26 7.01 -2.75
N THR A 45 11.54 7.37 -2.74
CA THR A 45 12.37 7.47 -3.92
C THR A 45 13.49 6.44 -3.82
N THR A 46 13.65 5.65 -4.86
CA THR A 46 14.71 4.63 -4.90
C THR A 46 15.94 5.25 -5.55
N SER A 47 17.00 5.43 -4.78
CA SER A 47 18.30 5.85 -5.33
C SER A 47 18.89 4.72 -6.16
N GLY A 48 19.05 4.93 -7.46
CA GLY A 48 19.71 3.97 -8.33
C GLY A 48 19.46 4.26 -9.82
N PRO A 49 20.26 3.66 -10.71
CA PRO A 49 20.00 3.76 -12.14
C PRO A 49 18.62 3.20 -12.48
N ALA A 50 18.00 3.77 -13.52
CA ALA A 50 16.77 3.23 -14.08
C ALA A 50 16.95 1.76 -14.43
N PRO A 51 16.26 0.81 -13.76
CA PRO A 51 16.26 -0.55 -14.25
C PRO A 51 15.59 -0.56 -15.62
N ALA A 52 15.84 -1.60 -16.40
CA ALA A 52 15.15 -1.79 -17.66
C ALA A 52 13.63 -1.71 -17.45
N PRO A 53 12.85 -1.25 -18.44
CA PRO A 53 11.40 -1.09 -18.31
C PRO A 53 10.65 -2.34 -17.83
N ASP A 54 11.25 -3.53 -18.00
CA ASP A 54 10.69 -4.82 -17.57
C ASP A 54 11.25 -5.32 -16.22
N ASP A 55 12.19 -4.60 -15.60
CA ASP A 55 12.88 -4.99 -14.38
C ASP A 55 12.36 -4.17 -13.19
N GLU A 56 11.10 -4.44 -12.83
CA GLU A 56 10.48 -3.82 -11.67
C GLU A 56 11.11 -4.35 -10.36
N LYS A 57 11.84 -3.49 -9.65
CA LYS A 57 12.41 -3.86 -8.35
C LYS A 57 11.29 -4.12 -7.33
N PRO A 58 11.38 -5.21 -6.54
CA PRO A 58 10.43 -5.47 -5.46
C PRO A 58 10.53 -4.37 -4.40
N LEU A 59 9.38 -3.98 -3.86
CA LEU A 59 9.28 -3.01 -2.77
C LEU A 59 10.04 -3.55 -1.55
N ARG A 60 11.04 -2.79 -1.13
CA ARG A 60 11.77 -2.97 0.13
C ARG A 60 11.75 -1.65 0.86
N ALA A 61 10.79 -1.51 1.78
CA ALA A 61 10.64 -0.32 2.59
C ALA A 61 10.64 -0.73 4.07
N TYR A 62 11.63 -0.25 4.81
CA TYR A 62 11.76 -0.51 6.26
C TYR A 62 11.73 -2.01 6.61
N SER A 63 10.76 -2.44 7.41
CA SER A 63 10.51 -3.83 7.82
C SER A 63 9.59 -4.60 6.87
N ALA A 64 9.06 -3.94 5.84
CA ALA A 64 8.14 -4.54 4.87
C ALA A 64 8.89 -5.06 3.65
N ARG A 65 8.62 -6.33 3.32
CA ARG A 65 9.10 -7.00 2.12
C ARG A 65 7.92 -7.35 1.23
N GLU A 66 8.00 -7.00 -0.05
CA GLU A 66 7.02 -7.43 -1.02
C GLU A 66 6.94 -8.96 -1.15
N VAL A 67 5.71 -9.46 -1.15
CA VAL A 67 5.35 -10.85 -1.41
C VAL A 67 4.83 -10.98 -2.84
N SER A 68 3.92 -10.10 -3.24
CA SER A 68 3.34 -10.05 -4.58
C SER A 68 2.80 -8.65 -4.88
N ARG A 69 2.59 -8.37 -6.17
CA ARG A 69 1.94 -7.14 -6.65
C ARG A 69 0.90 -7.47 -7.72
N GLU A 70 -0.19 -6.72 -7.72
CA GLU A 70 -1.27 -6.81 -8.69
C GLU A 70 -1.56 -5.42 -9.23
N ARG A 71 -1.55 -5.25 -10.56
CA ARG A 71 -1.92 -3.98 -11.19
C ARG A 71 -3.44 -3.85 -11.23
N ILE A 72 -3.95 -2.78 -10.60
CA ILE A 72 -5.40 -2.50 -10.59
C ILE A 72 -5.80 -1.44 -11.63
N GLY A 73 -4.85 -0.62 -12.10
CA GLY A 73 -5.15 0.39 -13.10
C GLY A 73 -3.97 1.29 -13.43
N SER A 74 -4.29 2.47 -13.93
CA SER A 74 -3.35 3.58 -14.10
C SER A 74 -4.08 4.91 -14.05
N VAL A 75 -3.41 5.92 -13.54
CA VAL A 75 -3.94 7.27 -13.39
C VAL A 75 -3.10 8.25 -14.20
N THR A 76 -3.75 9.14 -14.94
CA THR A 76 -3.06 10.19 -15.70
C THR A 76 -3.07 11.47 -14.88
N MET A 77 -1.89 11.96 -14.52
CA MET A 77 -1.70 13.19 -13.77
C MET A 77 -1.02 14.24 -14.63
N ARG A 78 -1.23 15.50 -14.29
CA ARG A 78 -0.57 16.62 -14.96
C ARG A 78 0.72 16.95 -14.24
N ASP A 79 1.78 17.13 -15.01
CA ASP A 79 3.00 17.79 -14.59
C ASP A 79 2.95 19.26 -15.02
N SER A 80 2.80 20.15 -14.05
CA SER A 80 3.01 21.58 -14.28
C SER A 80 4.50 21.89 -14.14
N GLU A 81 5.27 21.54 -15.17
CA GLU A 81 6.68 21.92 -15.33
C GLU A 81 6.77 23.41 -15.74
N GLY A 82 6.41 24.32 -14.84
CA GLY A 82 6.37 25.76 -15.13
C GLY A 82 6.57 26.58 -13.87
N GLY A 83 7.76 27.17 -13.73
CA GLY A 83 8.22 27.84 -12.52
C GLY A 83 7.26 28.90 -11.97
N GLY A 84 6.89 28.73 -10.70
CA GLY A 84 6.13 29.72 -9.94
C GLY A 84 4.87 29.19 -9.26
N GLY A 85 4.92 28.02 -8.61
CA GLY A 85 3.85 27.55 -7.72
C GLY A 85 2.90 26.50 -8.29
N GLY A 86 3.21 25.89 -9.45
CA GLY A 86 2.46 24.74 -9.98
C GLY A 86 2.60 23.48 -9.11
N GLU A 87 1.51 22.74 -8.96
CA GLU A 87 1.46 21.46 -8.24
C GLU A 87 2.32 20.42 -8.99
N SER A 88 3.46 20.04 -8.43
CA SER A 88 4.30 18.98 -9.01
C SER A 88 3.53 17.66 -9.05
N VAL A 89 3.83 16.79 -10.03
CA VAL A 89 3.37 15.39 -10.05
C VAL A 89 3.58 14.67 -8.72
N ALA A 90 4.66 14.97 -7.99
CA ALA A 90 4.89 14.41 -6.66
C ALA A 90 3.77 14.79 -5.67
N TRP A 91 3.30 16.03 -5.72
CA TRP A 91 2.19 16.53 -4.90
C TRP A 91 0.86 15.91 -5.30
N SER A 92 0.55 15.82 -6.59
CA SER A 92 -0.70 15.19 -7.04
C SER A 92 -0.76 13.70 -6.70
N ARG A 93 0.37 12.99 -6.76
CA ARG A 93 0.47 11.61 -6.29
C ARG A 93 0.23 11.49 -4.79
N LEU A 94 0.83 12.36 -3.99
CA LEU A 94 0.64 12.38 -2.55
C LEU A 94 -0.84 12.64 -2.20
N LYS A 95 -1.45 13.65 -2.83
CA LYS A 95 -2.87 13.98 -2.66
C LYS A 95 -3.80 12.83 -3.03
N MET A 96 -3.48 12.09 -4.10
CA MET A 96 -4.24 10.90 -4.46
C MET A 96 -4.13 9.81 -3.39
N VAL A 97 -2.91 9.55 -2.91
CA VAL A 97 -2.67 8.59 -1.83
C VAL A 97 -3.41 8.98 -0.54
N GLU A 98 -3.44 10.27 -0.19
CA GLU A 98 -4.21 10.78 0.95
C GLU A 98 -5.72 10.55 0.77
N ASP A 99 -6.26 10.78 -0.44
CA ASP A 99 -7.66 10.50 -0.76
C ASP A 99 -7.99 9.01 -0.64
N VAL A 100 -7.12 8.15 -1.18
CA VAL A 100 -7.24 6.68 -1.05
C VAL A 100 -7.23 6.27 0.42
N SER A 101 -6.27 6.76 1.21
CA SER A 101 -6.16 6.48 2.64
C SER A 101 -7.41 6.88 3.41
N LYS A 102 -7.96 8.07 3.12
CA LYS A 102 -9.18 8.56 3.76
C LYS A 102 -10.39 7.67 3.43
N ARG A 103 -10.62 7.40 2.14
CA ARG A 103 -11.73 6.55 1.67
C ARG A 103 -11.61 5.12 2.20
N ALA A 104 -10.41 4.53 2.16
CA ALA A 104 -10.16 3.19 2.66
C ALA A 104 -10.49 3.09 4.16
N ARG A 105 -10.15 4.11 4.95
CA ARG A 105 -10.52 4.15 6.37
C ARG A 105 -12.03 4.23 6.58
N GLU A 106 -12.75 5.00 5.75
CA GLU A 106 -14.21 5.07 5.81
C GLU A 106 -14.83 3.71 5.46
N LEU A 107 -14.37 3.07 4.39
CA LEU A 107 -14.83 1.75 3.95
C LEU A 107 -14.52 0.65 4.98
N TRP A 108 -13.35 0.67 5.60
CA TRP A 108 -13.02 -0.23 6.71
C TRP A 108 -14.05 -0.17 7.83
N LYS A 109 -14.40 1.05 8.26
CA LYS A 109 -15.39 1.27 9.33
C LYS A 109 -16.77 0.77 8.93
N LEU A 110 -17.17 1.00 7.67
CA LEU A 110 -18.45 0.55 7.13
C LEU A 110 -18.53 -0.97 7.00
N ALA A 111 -17.44 -1.60 6.58
CA ALA A 111 -17.33 -3.05 6.41
C ALA A 111 -17.22 -3.82 7.74
N GLY A 112 -16.98 -3.13 8.85
CA GLY A 112 -16.84 -3.76 10.17
C GLY A 112 -15.66 -4.73 10.21
N ILE A 113 -14.56 -4.42 9.52
CA ILE A 113 -13.36 -5.26 9.50
C ILE A 113 -12.73 -5.23 10.90
N PRO A 114 -12.52 -6.39 11.53
CA PRO A 114 -11.90 -6.44 12.85
C PRO A 114 -10.42 -6.05 12.76
N CYS A 115 -9.95 -5.30 13.75
CA CYS A 115 -8.52 -5.06 13.91
C CYS A 115 -7.81 -6.37 14.26
N MET A 116 -6.63 -6.61 13.69
CA MET A 116 -5.75 -7.68 14.15
C MET A 116 -5.27 -7.35 15.57
N GLY A 117 -5.86 -7.97 16.58
CA GLY A 117 -5.47 -7.75 17.97
C GLY A 117 -3.98 -8.06 18.18
N SER A 118 -3.24 -7.10 18.73
CA SER A 118 -1.84 -7.29 19.17
C SER A 118 -1.72 -8.21 20.38
N ASP A 119 -2.84 -8.50 21.06
CA ASP A 119 -2.89 -9.14 22.38
C ASP A 119 -2.84 -10.66 22.34
N SER A 120 -2.42 -11.27 21.22
CA SER A 120 -2.17 -12.70 21.15
C SER A 120 -0.90 -13.03 21.93
N SER A 121 -1.02 -12.97 23.25
CA SER A 121 -0.14 -13.57 24.23
C SER A 121 0.17 -14.99 23.76
N ALA A 122 1.46 -15.34 23.76
CA ALA A 122 1.98 -16.62 23.29
C ALA A 122 1.05 -17.78 23.68
N PRO A 123 0.80 -18.76 22.79
CA PRO A 123 -0.06 -19.88 23.12
C PRO A 123 0.47 -20.54 24.39
N SER A 124 -0.29 -20.40 25.47
CA SER A 124 -0.01 -21.15 26.68
C SER A 124 -0.11 -22.62 26.27
N SER A 125 0.91 -23.40 26.61
CA SER A 125 0.99 -24.82 26.32
C SER A 125 -0.02 -25.60 27.17
N GLY A 126 -1.31 -25.29 26.99
CA GLY A 126 -2.44 -26.05 27.47
C GLY A 126 -2.52 -27.33 26.66
N LYS A 127 -2.22 -28.43 27.33
CA LYS A 127 -2.08 -29.76 26.76
C LYS A 127 -3.46 -30.44 26.83
N ASP A 128 -4.42 -29.92 26.07
CA ASP A 128 -5.80 -30.42 26.10
C ASP A 128 -6.19 -31.10 24.79
N ASP A 129 -7.02 -32.11 24.93
CA ASP A 129 -7.17 -33.27 24.07
C ASP A 129 -7.68 -33.00 22.64
N ALA A 130 -7.17 -33.81 21.73
CA ALA A 130 -7.43 -33.78 20.29
C ALA A 130 -8.90 -34.07 19.96
N ASP A 131 -9.69 -33.02 19.71
CA ASP A 131 -10.86 -33.10 18.83
C ASP A 131 -10.56 -32.34 17.53
N GLY A 132 -10.51 -33.08 16.43
CA GLY A 132 -9.89 -32.70 15.15
C GLY A 132 -10.69 -31.72 14.28
N THR A 133 -11.43 -30.80 14.89
CA THR A 133 -12.18 -29.76 14.16
C THR A 133 -11.28 -28.57 13.82
N GLY A 134 -10.59 -28.66 12.68
CA GLY A 134 -10.30 -27.56 11.76
C GLY A 134 -9.88 -26.22 12.36
N GLN A 135 -8.95 -26.21 13.31
CA GLN A 135 -8.40 -24.99 13.87
C GLN A 135 -7.58 -24.28 12.79
N ARG A 136 -8.16 -23.24 12.18
CA ARG A 136 -7.44 -22.35 11.25
C ARG A 136 -6.22 -21.83 11.96
N SER A 137 -5.09 -21.85 11.25
CA SER A 137 -3.86 -21.30 11.82
C SER A 137 -4.01 -19.78 11.98
N ALA A 138 -3.33 -19.20 12.97
CA ALA A 138 -3.35 -17.75 13.17
C ALA A 138 -2.86 -16.98 11.92
N ASP A 139 -2.00 -17.60 11.12
CA ASP A 139 -1.50 -17.01 9.87
C ASP A 139 -2.57 -17.00 8.77
N GLU A 140 -3.39 -18.06 8.66
CA GLU A 140 -4.53 -18.09 7.73
C GLU A 140 -5.60 -17.06 8.09
N GLU A 141 -5.87 -16.88 9.38
CA GLU A 141 -6.79 -15.84 9.86
C GLU A 141 -6.28 -14.45 9.52
N ARG A 142 -4.97 -14.22 9.67
CA ARG A 142 -4.35 -12.94 9.31
C ARG A 142 -4.44 -12.67 7.81
N ASP A 143 -4.11 -13.66 6.98
CA ASP A 143 -4.20 -13.53 5.53
C ASP A 143 -5.64 -13.26 5.07
N GLU A 144 -6.64 -13.89 5.71
CA GLU A 144 -8.05 -13.64 5.43
C GLU A 144 -8.46 -12.20 5.76
N ILE A 145 -8.03 -11.68 6.92
CA ILE A 145 -8.28 -10.28 7.27
C ILE A 145 -7.62 -9.36 6.23
N VAL A 146 -6.36 -9.59 5.84
CA VAL A 146 -5.69 -8.78 4.80
C VAL A 146 -6.42 -8.83 3.47
N ARG A 147 -6.94 -9.99 3.05
CA ARG A 147 -7.77 -10.09 1.83
C ARG A 147 -9.02 -9.22 1.94
N ARG A 148 -9.74 -9.29 3.06
CA ARG A 148 -10.92 -8.44 3.29
C ARG A 148 -10.57 -6.95 3.25
N ILE A 149 -9.44 -6.55 3.84
CA ILE A 149 -8.96 -5.15 3.77
C ILE A 149 -8.74 -4.72 2.32
N VAL A 150 -8.12 -5.57 1.51
CA VAL A 150 -7.88 -5.29 0.09
C VAL A 150 -9.19 -5.15 -0.67
N ASP A 151 -10.07 -6.14 -0.55
CA ASP A 151 -11.26 -6.26 -1.40
C ASP A 151 -12.40 -5.34 -0.97
N GLU A 152 -12.57 -5.10 0.34
CA GLU A 152 -13.66 -4.31 0.89
C GLU A 152 -13.28 -2.83 1.13
N ALA A 153 -11.98 -2.50 1.26
CA ALA A 153 -11.54 -1.14 1.59
C ALA A 153 -10.53 -0.53 0.60
N LEU A 154 -9.34 -1.13 0.42
CA LEU A 154 -8.27 -0.49 -0.35
C LEU A 154 -8.55 -0.43 -1.85
N ARG A 155 -9.00 -1.52 -2.46
CA ARG A 155 -9.30 -1.60 -3.90
C ARG A 155 -10.44 -0.65 -4.30
N PRO A 156 -11.63 -0.67 -3.64
CA PRO A 156 -12.69 0.29 -3.96
C PRO A 156 -12.24 1.75 -3.73
N ALA A 157 -11.52 2.05 -2.66
CA ALA A 157 -10.99 3.40 -2.41
C ALA A 157 -10.05 3.88 -3.54
N ALA A 158 -9.18 3.00 -4.03
CA ALA A 158 -8.27 3.32 -5.12
C ALA A 158 -9.00 3.55 -6.45
N LEU A 159 -10.01 2.73 -6.76
CA LEU A 159 -10.83 2.89 -7.96
C LEU A 159 -11.59 4.22 -7.95
N GLU A 160 -12.25 4.56 -6.83
CA GLU A 160 -12.95 5.84 -6.69
C GLU A 160 -12.02 7.05 -6.79
N ALA A 161 -10.82 6.96 -6.20
CA ALA A 161 -9.83 8.04 -6.29
C ALA A 161 -9.30 8.22 -7.73
N MET A 162 -9.11 7.13 -8.47
CA MET A 162 -8.75 7.18 -9.90
C MET A 162 -9.84 7.87 -10.73
N GLU A 163 -11.11 7.49 -10.53
CA GLU A 163 -12.25 8.08 -11.23
C GLU A 163 -12.39 9.58 -10.89
N ALA A 164 -12.22 9.95 -9.61
CA ALA A 164 -12.27 11.33 -9.17
C ALA A 164 -11.15 12.18 -9.81
N MET A 165 -9.94 11.64 -9.90
CA MET A 165 -8.81 12.31 -10.53
C MET A 165 -9.02 12.46 -12.05
N GLU A 166 -9.55 11.44 -12.72
CA GLU A 166 -9.89 11.52 -14.13
C GLU A 166 -10.99 12.56 -14.40
N ALA A 167 -12.01 12.63 -13.53
CA ALA A 167 -13.06 13.64 -13.62
C ALA A 167 -12.50 15.07 -13.45
N GLN A 168 -11.57 15.28 -12.52
CA GLN A 168 -10.87 16.56 -12.34
C GLN A 168 -10.07 16.93 -13.60
N LEU A 169 -9.34 15.97 -14.17
CA LEU A 169 -8.58 16.19 -15.40
C LEU A 169 -9.49 16.57 -16.56
N ARG A 170 -10.60 15.83 -16.75
CA ARG A 170 -11.61 16.13 -17.78
C ARG A 170 -12.17 17.54 -17.58
N ALA A 171 -12.61 17.89 -16.37
CA ALA A 171 -13.14 19.22 -16.07
C ALA A 171 -12.14 20.34 -16.42
N HIS A 172 -10.86 20.12 -16.12
CA HIS A 172 -9.82 21.08 -16.45
C HIS A 172 -9.58 21.21 -17.96
N VAL A 173 -9.51 20.11 -18.70
CA VAL A 173 -9.29 20.13 -20.17
C VAL A 173 -10.39 20.94 -20.87
N HIS A 174 -11.64 20.81 -20.42
CA HIS A 174 -12.77 21.56 -20.96
C HIS A 174 -12.73 23.06 -20.59
N SER A 175 -12.09 23.44 -19.48
CA SER A 175 -11.96 24.83 -19.04
C SER A 175 -10.89 25.62 -19.83
N THR A 176 -9.82 24.94 -20.27
CA THR A 176 -8.65 25.58 -20.90
C THR A 176 -8.78 25.99 -22.37
N THR A 177 -9.97 25.98 -22.96
CA THR A 177 -10.17 26.20 -24.42
C THR A 177 -9.91 27.64 -24.91
N LYS A 178 -9.37 28.57 -24.11
CA LYS A 178 -9.43 29.99 -24.48
C LYS A 178 -8.14 30.79 -24.58
N THR A 179 -6.98 30.39 -24.05
CA THR A 179 -5.76 31.19 -24.29
C THR A 179 -4.51 30.42 -23.88
N THR A 180 -3.55 30.41 -24.79
CA THR A 180 -2.18 29.87 -24.66
C THR A 180 -2.08 28.37 -24.37
N ALA A 181 -1.48 27.66 -25.33
CA ALA A 181 -1.02 26.29 -25.21
C ALA A 181 0.05 26.21 -24.12
N ASP A 182 -0.37 26.20 -22.86
CA ASP A 182 0.48 25.75 -21.77
C ASP A 182 0.67 24.25 -22.00
N CYS A 183 1.90 23.87 -22.34
CA CYS A 183 2.34 22.50 -22.62
C CYS A 183 2.33 21.66 -21.33
N CYS A 184 1.16 21.54 -20.70
CA CYS A 184 0.95 20.69 -19.54
C CYS A 184 1.32 19.27 -19.94
N ARG A 185 2.45 18.78 -19.43
CA ARG A 185 2.90 17.42 -19.68
C ARG A 185 2.00 16.48 -18.90
N MET A 186 1.38 15.52 -19.57
CA MET A 186 0.55 14.52 -18.92
C MET A 186 1.40 13.27 -18.70
N GLU A 187 1.43 12.76 -17.48
CA GLU A 187 2.15 11.54 -17.13
C GLU A 187 1.17 10.50 -16.60
N THR A 188 1.32 9.25 -17.05
CA THR A 188 0.48 8.13 -16.63
C THR A 188 1.25 7.26 -15.64
N PHE A 189 0.68 7.06 -14.45
CA PHE A 189 1.25 6.24 -13.40
C PHE A 189 0.44 4.97 -13.22
N PRO A 190 1.09 3.79 -13.18
CA PRO A 190 0.39 2.57 -12.81
C PRO A 190 0.00 2.62 -11.33
N VAL A 191 -1.13 1.98 -11.02
CA VAL A 191 -1.63 1.80 -9.66
C VAL A 191 -1.66 0.30 -9.35
N PHE A 192 -1.07 -0.08 -8.24
CA PHE A 192 -0.94 -1.46 -7.81
C PHE A 192 -1.49 -1.67 -6.40
N VAL A 193 -1.99 -2.87 -6.15
CA VAL A 193 -2.07 -3.44 -4.80
C VAL A 193 -0.79 -4.26 -4.59
N VAL A 194 -0.05 -3.96 -3.52
CA VAL A 194 1.18 -4.68 -3.19
C VAL A 194 0.99 -5.37 -1.85
N PHE A 195 1.08 -6.70 -1.85
CA PHE A 195 1.06 -7.50 -0.64
C PHE A 195 2.46 -7.54 -0.04
N VAL A 196 2.56 -7.23 1.25
CA VAL A 196 3.82 -7.15 1.97
C VAL A 196 3.80 -8.03 3.21
N SER A 197 4.96 -8.59 3.54
CA SER A 197 5.22 -9.23 4.83
C SER A 197 6.03 -8.29 5.68
N ARG A 198 5.55 -7.97 6.89
CA ARG A 198 6.28 -7.19 7.89
C ARG A 198 6.89 -8.11 8.94
N SER A 199 8.01 -7.69 9.54
CA SER A 199 8.64 -8.41 10.66
C SER A 199 7.99 -8.11 12.01
N GLU A 200 7.24 -7.00 12.11
CA GLU A 200 6.60 -6.49 13.33
C GLU A 200 5.21 -5.93 12.97
N PRO A 201 4.24 -5.97 13.90
CA PRO A 201 2.94 -5.33 13.70
C PRO A 201 3.06 -3.80 13.74
N GLY A 202 2.09 -3.10 13.14
CA GLY A 202 2.02 -1.63 13.15
C GLY A 202 2.48 -0.94 11.85
N PRO A 203 2.73 0.38 11.88
CA PRO A 203 3.08 1.16 10.69
C PRO A 203 4.33 0.64 9.97
N ILE A 204 4.39 0.81 8.64
CA ILE A 204 5.57 0.46 7.84
C ILE A 204 6.68 1.48 8.08
N VAL A 205 6.33 2.76 8.10
CA VAL A 205 7.17 3.88 8.50
C VAL A 205 7.04 4.04 10.01
N GLY A 206 7.85 3.28 10.76
CA GLY A 206 7.83 3.39 12.23
C GLY A 206 8.11 4.83 12.72
N ASP A 207 7.63 5.16 13.91
CA ASP A 207 7.78 6.50 14.54
C ASP A 207 9.24 6.88 14.89
N SER A 208 10.12 5.88 14.88
CA SER A 208 11.55 6.10 15.10
C SER A 208 12.21 6.48 13.78
N PRO A 209 13.02 7.56 13.71
CA PRO A 209 13.83 7.85 12.55
C PRO A 209 14.83 6.70 12.36
N ARG A 210 14.43 5.67 11.59
CA ARG A 210 15.32 4.59 11.19
C ARG A 210 16.22 5.20 10.12
N THR A 211 17.51 5.29 10.41
CA THR A 211 18.53 5.68 9.44
C THR A 211 18.32 4.83 8.19
N ILE A 212 17.92 5.46 7.09
CA ILE A 212 17.70 4.79 5.81
C ILE A 212 19.08 4.28 5.37
N GLN A 213 19.38 3.02 5.67
CA GLN A 213 20.54 2.37 5.08
C GLN A 213 20.16 2.07 3.64
N HIS A 214 20.67 2.91 2.73
CA HIS A 214 20.67 2.60 1.31
C HIS A 214 21.46 1.30 1.12
N TRP A 215 20.74 0.19 0.90
CA TRP A 215 21.35 -1.04 0.41
C TRP A 215 21.50 -0.89 -1.10
N CYS A 216 22.72 -0.59 -1.55
CA CYS A 216 23.11 -0.64 -2.96
C CYS A 216 23.18 -2.09 -3.46
#